data_AF-M7UBX6-F1
#
_entry.id   AF-M7UBX6-F1
#
_cell.length_a   1.000
_cell.length_b   1.000
_cell.length_c   1.000
_cell.angle_alpha   90.00
_cell.angle_beta   90.00
_cell.angle_gamma   90.00
#
_symmetry.space_group_name_H-M   'P 1'
#
loop_
_entity.id
_entity.type
_entity.pdbx_description
1 polymer ?
#
loop_
_entity_poly.entity_id
_entity_poly.type
_entity_poly.pdbx_seq_one_letter_code
_entity_poly.pdbx_strand_id
1 'polypeptide(L)'
;MSSIGNKTSHDATRVATNSTPRKKKRNMTSTFKSLLNSAKQTISGQSTPIPGTPSENTPIEQIFPKVDPTVDGDDCDHDCESCHVKYPKGFKIDEDDELYGHVKGWSTHILVATGKSDWVRDVADEKGSVMQAIDHGSVKPSNGKLMLSASNIPTPSHSTDYSQPTTVLLLPAFVVIDNVTPQSVPTLITEFIDKAPTNMTPLGPLSIPQSLPDPLPSAEQLTSRPSPHRALILLCSQKTRDARCGQSAPLLKKEFERHLRPLGLFRDLDDDRLGGVGIYFISHVGGHKYSANVMIYRRSDAFGLDNVERANTDGDIMPSKVVPGEDEDKGAAQCMWLARVKPEDCEGIVKFTILQGKLIKPESQLRGGFDRQKGLFIVRSKGGDWMGGRRKKKKKKKKKKKKKKKKKKKKKKKKEGRALVDRQ
;
A
#
# COMPACT_ATOMS: atom_id res chain seq x y z
N MET A 1 6.38 65.90 50.14
CA MET A 1 6.51 66.51 48.80
C MET A 1 5.43 65.91 47.93
N SER A 2 4.47 66.76 47.52
CA SER A 2 3.48 66.68 46.41
C SER A 2 2.83 65.31 46.13
N SER A 3 1.59 64.99 46.51
CA SER A 3 0.27 65.63 46.31
C SER A 3 -0.30 65.55 44.88
N ILE A 4 -1.63 65.33 44.83
CA ILE A 4 -2.61 65.47 43.73
C ILE A 4 -2.75 64.19 42.88
N GLY A 5 -3.87 63.46 42.80
CA GLY A 5 -5.31 63.79 42.78
C GLY A 5 -5.90 63.01 41.57
N ASN A 6 -7.16 62.62 41.41
CA ASN A 6 -8.41 62.87 42.10
C ASN A 6 -9.49 61.95 41.44
N LYS A 7 -10.52 61.60 42.23
CA LYS A 7 -11.95 61.46 41.85
C LYS A 7 -12.46 60.36 40.90
N THR A 8 -13.06 59.35 41.53
CA THR A 8 -14.49 58.95 41.46
C THR A 8 -15.46 59.66 40.49
N SER A 9 -16.31 58.88 39.81
CA SER A 9 -17.76 59.16 39.72
C SER A 9 -18.57 57.89 39.41
N HIS A 10 -19.58 57.66 40.25
CA HIS A 10 -20.77 56.85 39.99
C HIS A 10 -21.56 57.39 38.78
N ASP A 11 -22.34 56.57 38.06
CA ASP A 11 -23.81 56.57 38.19
C ASP A 11 -24.56 55.52 37.32
N ALA A 12 -25.68 55.07 37.90
CA ALA A 12 -26.97 54.59 37.38
C ALA A 12 -27.13 53.78 36.07
N THR A 13 -27.54 52.52 36.28
CA THR A 13 -28.86 51.92 35.93
C THR A 13 -29.60 52.41 34.67
N ARG A 14 -29.83 51.48 33.73
CA ARG A 14 -31.08 51.43 32.96
C ARG A 14 -31.52 50.00 32.64
N VAL A 15 -32.68 49.65 33.19
CA VAL A 15 -33.51 48.48 32.88
C VAL A 15 -34.30 48.76 31.60
N ALA A 16 -34.35 47.80 30.67
CA ALA A 16 -35.43 47.55 29.69
C ALA A 16 -34.97 46.41 28.76
N THR A 17 -35.74 45.43 28.30
CA THR A 17 -37.09 44.90 28.56
C THR A 17 -37.16 43.61 27.71
N ASN A 18 -37.96 42.66 28.17
CA ASN A 18 -38.31 41.40 27.48
C ASN A 18 -38.57 41.52 25.97
N SER A 19 -38.05 40.58 25.18
CA SER A 19 -38.72 40.14 23.95
C SER A 19 -38.34 38.72 23.51
N THR A 20 -39.20 37.76 23.81
CA THR A 20 -39.53 36.62 22.93
C THR A 20 -41.07 36.56 22.83
N PRO A 21 -41.70 35.89 21.85
CA PRO A 21 -41.14 35.06 20.78
C PRO A 21 -41.66 35.42 19.38
N ARG A 22 -40.91 35.08 18.31
CA ARG A 22 -41.49 34.93 16.97
C ARG A 22 -41.23 33.53 16.43
N LYS A 23 -42.29 32.72 16.46
CA LYS A 23 -42.43 31.42 15.79
C LYS A 23 -42.11 31.58 14.30
N LYS A 24 -41.08 30.87 13.81
CA LYS A 24 -40.98 30.50 12.39
C LYS A 24 -41.10 28.98 12.25
N LYS A 25 -41.95 28.60 11.31
CA LYS A 25 -42.54 27.28 11.07
C LYS A 25 -41.45 26.21 10.87
N ARG A 26 -41.57 25.11 11.65
CA ARG A 26 -40.90 23.83 11.37
C ARG A 26 -41.55 23.24 10.13
N ASN A 27 -40.82 23.17 9.02
CA ASN A 27 -41.21 22.35 7.89
C ASN A 27 -40.88 20.89 8.20
N MET A 28 -41.90 20.13 8.60
CA MET A 28 -41.86 18.66 8.60
C MET A 28 -41.90 18.14 7.16
N THR A 29 -40.75 17.97 6.52
CA THR A 29 -40.66 17.19 5.26
C THR A 29 -39.36 16.39 5.10
N SER A 30 -38.59 16.16 6.17
CA SER A 30 -37.34 15.37 6.06
C SER A 30 -37.43 13.93 6.59
N THR A 31 -38.50 13.56 7.30
CA THR A 31 -38.60 12.25 7.97
C THR A 31 -39.22 11.14 7.12
N PHE A 32 -39.73 11.46 5.91
CA PHE A 32 -40.28 10.46 4.98
C PHE A 32 -39.32 10.06 3.85
N LYS A 33 -38.11 10.63 3.78
CA LYS A 33 -37.09 10.25 2.79
C LYS A 33 -36.13 9.13 3.23
N SER A 34 -36.04 8.79 4.51
CA SER A 34 -35.21 7.65 4.95
C SER A 34 -35.93 6.30 4.83
N LEU A 35 -37.25 6.27 5.04
CA LEU A 35 -38.05 5.03 4.94
C LEU A 35 -38.31 4.55 3.50
N LEU A 36 -38.26 5.45 2.51
CA LEU A 36 -38.42 5.11 1.09
C LEU A 36 -37.13 4.57 0.42
N ASN A 37 -35.96 4.72 1.08
CA ASN A 37 -34.71 4.13 0.61
C ASN A 37 -34.53 2.69 1.10
N SER A 38 -35.07 2.33 2.27
CA SER A 38 -35.10 0.93 2.72
C SER A 38 -36.17 0.09 2.00
N ALA A 39 -37.27 0.69 1.53
CA ALA A 39 -38.33 -0.02 0.81
C ALA A 39 -38.09 -0.21 -0.70
N LYS A 40 -37.05 0.42 -1.28
CA LYS A 40 -36.64 0.19 -2.68
C LYS A 40 -35.62 -0.92 -2.86
N GLN A 41 -34.99 -1.40 -1.77
CA GLN A 41 -34.08 -2.55 -1.80
C GLN A 41 -34.80 -3.91 -1.77
N THR A 42 -36.11 -3.94 -1.56
CA THR A 42 -36.90 -5.19 -1.48
C THR A 42 -37.68 -5.54 -2.75
N ILE A 43 -37.57 -4.76 -3.84
CA ILE A 43 -38.28 -5.03 -5.11
C ILE A 43 -37.34 -5.14 -6.34
N SER A 44 -36.05 -4.87 -6.18
CA SER A 44 -35.06 -5.23 -7.22
C SER A 44 -34.29 -6.44 -6.76
N GLY A 45 -34.48 -7.58 -7.43
CA GLY A 45 -33.77 -8.84 -7.18
C GLY A 45 -32.27 -8.76 -7.48
N GLN A 46 -31.55 -7.91 -6.75
CA GLN A 46 -30.10 -7.99 -6.63
C GLN A 46 -29.80 -8.99 -5.52
N SER A 47 -29.34 -10.17 -5.93
CA SER A 47 -28.75 -11.16 -5.05
C SER A 47 -27.68 -10.50 -4.17
N THR A 48 -27.81 -10.66 -2.87
CA THR A 48 -26.72 -10.45 -1.92
C THR A 48 -25.46 -11.13 -2.46
N PRO A 49 -24.32 -10.41 -2.59
CA PRO A 49 -23.09 -11.05 -3.02
C PRO A 49 -22.69 -12.10 -1.99
N ILE A 50 -22.45 -13.32 -2.46
CA ILE A 50 -21.87 -14.41 -1.68
C ILE A 50 -20.50 -13.92 -1.16
N PRO A 51 -20.14 -14.15 0.11
CA PRO A 51 -18.79 -13.87 0.60
C PRO A 51 -17.76 -14.63 -0.25
N GLY A 52 -16.84 -13.90 -0.90
CA GLY A 52 -15.73 -14.49 -1.66
C GLY A 52 -15.75 -14.27 -3.18
N THR A 53 -16.75 -13.60 -3.76
CA THR A 53 -16.68 -13.18 -5.17
C THR A 53 -16.07 -11.77 -5.33
N PRO A 54 -15.04 -11.59 -6.18
CA PRO A 54 -14.50 -10.28 -6.50
C PRO A 54 -15.58 -9.35 -7.04
N SER A 55 -15.86 -8.27 -6.29
CA SER A 55 -16.51 -7.10 -6.86
C SER A 55 -15.52 -6.47 -7.86
N GLU A 56 -15.83 -6.59 -9.16
CA GLU A 56 -14.95 -6.15 -10.25
C GLU A 56 -14.74 -4.62 -10.28
N ASN A 57 -15.44 -3.85 -9.44
CA ASN A 57 -15.29 -2.40 -9.30
C ASN A 57 -15.76 -1.94 -7.90
N THR A 58 -15.14 -2.40 -6.83
CA THR A 58 -15.42 -1.84 -5.50
C THR A 58 -15.02 -0.36 -5.51
N PRO A 59 -15.95 0.60 -5.29
CA PRO A 59 -15.64 2.02 -5.20
C PRO A 59 -14.56 2.30 -4.17
N ILE A 60 -13.80 3.36 -4.40
CA ILE A 60 -12.63 3.74 -3.61
C ILE A 60 -12.92 3.85 -2.11
N GLU A 61 -14.10 4.36 -1.76
CA GLU A 61 -14.58 4.58 -0.40
C GLU A 61 -15.09 3.33 0.32
N GLN A 62 -15.34 2.23 -0.42
CA GLN A 62 -15.95 1.03 0.18
C GLN A 62 -14.92 0.13 0.84
N ILE A 63 -13.68 0.11 0.33
CA ILE A 63 -12.64 -0.78 0.87
C ILE A 63 -12.11 -0.21 2.18
N PHE A 64 -11.62 1.02 2.16
CA PHE A 64 -11.04 1.66 3.33
C PHE A 64 -11.84 2.92 3.68
N PRO A 65 -12.13 3.16 4.97
CA PRO A 65 -12.71 4.43 5.39
C PRO A 65 -11.79 5.59 5.03
N LYS A 66 -12.37 6.71 4.57
CA LYS A 66 -11.68 8.00 4.46
C LYS A 66 -11.76 8.69 5.82
N VAL A 67 -10.75 9.52 6.14
CA VAL A 67 -10.85 10.43 7.29
C VAL A 67 -12.06 11.36 7.15
N ASP A 68 -12.71 11.65 8.27
CA ASP A 68 -13.88 12.53 8.35
C ASP A 68 -13.60 13.63 9.38
N PRO A 69 -13.60 14.92 9.01
CA PRO A 69 -13.34 16.02 9.96
C PRO A 69 -14.19 15.99 11.23
N THR A 70 -15.44 15.50 11.13
CA THR A 70 -16.36 15.42 12.28
C THR A 70 -15.99 14.34 13.29
N VAL A 71 -15.22 13.33 12.88
CA VAL A 71 -14.80 12.18 13.69
C VAL A 71 -13.31 12.24 14.01
N ASP A 72 -12.51 12.67 13.05
CA ASP A 72 -11.05 12.62 13.04
C ASP A 72 -10.41 13.98 13.37
N GLY A 73 -11.22 15.04 13.49
CA GLY A 73 -10.81 16.41 13.78
C GLY A 73 -10.63 17.26 12.52
N ASP A 74 -10.78 18.58 12.65
CA ASP A 74 -10.70 19.53 11.54
C ASP A 74 -9.34 19.48 10.81
N ASP A 75 -8.28 19.04 11.48
CA ASP A 75 -6.93 18.93 10.91
C ASP A 75 -6.63 17.57 10.26
N CYS A 76 -7.63 16.71 10.05
CA CYS A 76 -7.40 15.33 9.59
C CYS A 76 -6.88 15.22 8.15
N ASP A 77 -7.04 16.26 7.33
CA ASP A 77 -6.51 16.35 5.96
C ASP A 77 -5.35 17.35 5.81
N HIS A 78 -4.89 17.97 6.92
CA HIS A 78 -3.80 18.92 6.91
C HIS A 78 -2.44 18.24 6.70
N ASP A 79 -1.64 18.86 5.84
CA ASP A 79 -0.25 18.47 5.60
C ASP A 79 0.64 18.90 6.77
N CYS A 80 1.65 18.08 7.05
CA CYS A 80 2.60 18.32 8.13
C CYS A 80 3.36 19.65 7.96
N GLU A 81 3.08 20.64 8.82
CA GLU A 81 3.73 21.95 8.80
C GLU A 81 5.20 21.89 9.25
N SER A 82 5.52 20.95 10.15
CA SER A 82 6.88 20.75 10.70
C SER A 82 7.78 19.89 9.81
N CYS A 83 7.27 19.37 8.70
CA CYS A 83 8.02 18.50 7.80
C CYS A 83 8.94 19.32 6.91
N HIS A 84 10.25 19.28 7.20
CA HIS A 84 11.25 20.02 6.43
C HIS A 84 11.88 19.21 5.29
N VAL A 85 11.68 17.88 5.27
CA VAL A 85 12.18 17.03 4.19
C VAL A 85 11.38 17.29 2.92
N LYS A 86 12.09 17.54 1.82
CA LYS A 86 11.49 17.79 0.50
C LYS A 86 12.16 16.93 -0.54
N TYR A 87 11.41 16.59 -1.59
CA TYR A 87 12.01 15.91 -2.74
C TYR A 87 12.99 16.81 -3.50
N PRO A 88 14.00 16.23 -4.18
CA PRO A 88 14.96 16.99 -4.97
C PRO A 88 14.30 17.84 -6.05
N LYS A 89 14.93 18.98 -6.38
CA LYS A 89 14.53 19.81 -7.52
C LYS A 89 14.54 18.94 -8.79
N GLY A 90 13.40 18.78 -9.45
CA GLY A 90 13.24 17.94 -10.63
C GLY A 90 12.62 16.57 -10.39
N PHE A 91 12.21 16.26 -9.15
CA PHE A 91 11.36 15.11 -8.86
C PHE A 91 9.99 15.29 -9.51
N LYS A 92 9.80 14.76 -10.72
CA LYS A 92 8.55 14.86 -11.47
C LYS A 92 7.89 13.49 -11.56
N ILE A 93 6.62 13.44 -11.23
CA ILE A 93 5.78 12.24 -11.29
C ILE A 93 4.53 12.55 -12.10
N ASP A 94 3.86 11.49 -12.51
CA ASP A 94 2.55 11.58 -13.12
C ASP A 94 1.51 11.85 -12.01
N GLU A 95 0.86 13.02 -12.02
CA GLU A 95 -0.20 13.42 -11.09
C GLU A 95 -1.60 13.35 -11.70
N ASP A 96 -1.69 13.26 -13.04
CA ASP A 96 -2.94 13.38 -13.79
C ASP A 96 -3.67 12.04 -13.98
N ASP A 97 -2.95 10.93 -14.15
CA ASP A 97 -3.60 9.65 -14.45
C ASP A 97 -4.38 9.12 -13.24
N GLU A 98 -5.52 8.46 -13.49
CA GLU A 98 -6.25 7.71 -12.46
C GLU A 98 -5.35 6.61 -11.86
N LEU A 99 -5.32 6.53 -10.52
CA LEU A 99 -4.47 5.58 -9.79
C LEU A 99 -5.20 4.30 -9.43
N TYR A 100 -6.42 4.45 -8.92
CA TYR A 100 -7.21 3.39 -8.34
C TYR A 100 -7.61 2.33 -9.38
N GLY A 101 -7.68 1.06 -9.00
CA GLY A 101 -8.15 -0.02 -9.88
C GLY A 101 -7.16 -0.47 -10.98
N HIS A 102 -5.97 0.14 -11.08
CA HIS A 102 -4.99 -0.19 -12.13
C HIS A 102 -3.85 -1.11 -11.68
N VAL A 103 -3.93 -1.64 -10.46
CA VAL A 103 -2.98 -2.61 -9.92
C VAL A 103 -3.34 -4.03 -10.34
N LYS A 104 -2.33 -4.88 -10.58
CA LYS A 104 -2.55 -6.32 -10.76
C LYS A 104 -2.74 -6.96 -9.38
N GLY A 105 -3.90 -7.53 -9.11
CA GLY A 105 -4.14 -8.29 -7.88
C GLY A 105 -3.10 -9.38 -7.62
N TRP A 106 -2.91 -9.71 -6.35
CA TRP A 106 -2.06 -10.78 -5.84
C TRP A 106 -2.82 -11.52 -4.72
N SER A 107 -2.43 -12.76 -4.45
CA SER A 107 -2.99 -13.59 -3.38
C SER A 107 -2.10 -13.58 -2.13
N THR A 108 -0.79 -13.70 -2.35
CA THR A 108 0.25 -13.73 -1.31
C THR A 108 1.41 -12.83 -1.75
N HIS A 109 2.15 -12.29 -0.79
CA HIS A 109 3.31 -11.43 -1.03
C HIS A 109 4.46 -11.92 -0.17
N ILE A 110 5.61 -12.17 -0.78
CA ILE A 110 6.82 -12.53 -0.05
C ILE A 110 7.86 -11.42 -0.17
N LEU A 111 8.51 -11.13 0.96
CA LEU A 111 9.68 -10.28 1.02
C LEU A 111 10.89 -11.16 1.30
N VAL A 112 11.81 -11.25 0.35
CA VAL A 112 13.07 -11.97 0.51
C VAL A 112 14.08 -11.03 1.15
N ALA A 113 14.66 -11.42 2.28
CA ALA A 113 15.75 -10.66 2.89
C ALA A 113 16.98 -10.73 1.97
N THR A 114 17.54 -9.57 1.62
CA THR A 114 18.78 -9.52 0.84
C THR A 114 19.81 -8.56 1.41
N GLY A 115 19.47 -7.78 2.44
CA GLY A 115 20.32 -6.70 2.97
C GLY A 115 20.63 -5.57 1.97
N LYS A 116 20.00 -5.56 0.79
CA LYS A 116 20.26 -4.58 -0.27
C LYS A 116 19.13 -3.56 -0.36
N SER A 117 19.42 -2.36 -0.84
CA SER A 117 18.42 -1.31 -1.09
C SER A 117 18.15 -1.05 -2.58
N ASP A 118 18.91 -1.68 -3.47
CA ASP A 118 18.71 -1.66 -4.92
C ASP A 118 19.12 -3.02 -5.51
N TRP A 119 18.55 -3.36 -6.66
CA TRP A 119 18.66 -4.67 -7.29
C TRP A 119 18.71 -4.52 -8.80
N VAL A 120 19.15 -5.57 -9.50
CA VAL A 120 19.02 -5.64 -10.96
C VAL A 120 17.56 -5.48 -11.38
N ARG A 121 17.33 -4.98 -12.60
CA ARG A 121 16.04 -4.45 -13.07
C ARG A 121 14.82 -5.35 -12.80
N ASP A 122 15.02 -6.67 -12.84
CA ASP A 122 14.06 -7.67 -12.43
C ASP A 122 14.72 -8.55 -11.35
N VAL A 123 14.09 -8.69 -10.18
CA VAL A 123 14.69 -9.44 -9.07
C VAL A 123 14.82 -10.93 -9.36
N ALA A 124 14.03 -11.46 -10.29
CA ALA A 124 14.18 -12.82 -10.80
C ALA A 124 15.52 -13.05 -11.54
N ASP A 125 16.18 -11.98 -12.00
CA ASP A 125 17.48 -12.05 -12.68
C ASP A 125 18.68 -12.02 -11.71
N GLU A 126 18.46 -11.90 -10.40
CA GLU A 126 19.51 -12.03 -9.37
C GLU A 126 19.99 -13.49 -9.29
N LYS A 127 21.09 -13.79 -9.99
CA LYS A 127 21.60 -15.16 -10.16
C LYS A 127 21.95 -15.83 -8.83
N GLY A 128 21.56 -17.10 -8.70
CA GLY A 128 21.82 -17.92 -7.51
C GLY A 128 20.90 -17.59 -6.33
N SER A 129 19.97 -16.66 -6.49
CA SER A 129 19.11 -16.22 -5.40
C SER A 129 17.81 -17.02 -5.27
N VAL A 130 17.21 -16.96 -4.08
CA VAL A 130 15.85 -17.48 -3.83
C VAL A 130 14.83 -16.83 -4.77
N MET A 131 14.99 -15.55 -5.11
CA MET A 131 14.09 -14.85 -6.04
C MET A 131 14.11 -15.47 -7.44
N GLN A 132 15.31 -15.79 -7.95
CA GLN A 132 15.47 -16.49 -9.22
C GLN A 132 14.83 -17.89 -9.16
N ALA A 133 15.07 -18.64 -8.08
CA ALA A 133 14.51 -19.99 -7.92
C ALA A 133 12.97 -19.99 -7.86
N ILE A 134 12.35 -18.98 -7.24
CA ILE A 134 10.89 -18.83 -7.20
C ILE A 134 10.31 -18.53 -8.60
N ASP A 135 10.93 -17.62 -9.36
CA ASP A 135 10.40 -17.22 -10.67
C ASP A 135 10.72 -18.23 -11.79
N HIS A 136 11.88 -18.88 -11.77
CA HIS A 136 12.30 -19.84 -12.79
C HIS A 136 12.06 -21.31 -12.42
N GLY A 137 11.76 -21.61 -11.15
CA GLY A 137 11.49 -22.96 -10.66
C GLY A 137 10.25 -23.59 -11.31
N SER A 138 10.23 -24.92 -11.34
CA SER A 138 9.12 -25.72 -11.89
C SER A 138 7.87 -25.70 -11.00
N VAL A 139 8.06 -25.66 -9.68
CA VAL A 139 6.98 -25.55 -8.70
C VAL A 139 6.51 -24.10 -8.65
N LYS A 140 5.20 -23.89 -8.79
CA LYS A 140 4.56 -22.58 -8.74
C LYS A 140 3.47 -22.56 -7.67
N PRO A 141 3.24 -21.42 -7.00
CA PRO A 141 2.18 -21.30 -6.01
C PRO A 141 0.83 -21.69 -6.60
N SER A 142 0.11 -22.56 -5.89
CA SER A 142 -1.23 -23.02 -6.28
C SER A 142 -2.35 -22.17 -5.66
N ASN A 143 -2.05 -21.42 -4.59
CA ASN A 143 -3.00 -20.51 -3.92
C ASN A 143 -3.19 -19.14 -4.61
N GLY A 144 -2.75 -19.01 -5.86
CA GLY A 144 -2.96 -17.85 -6.71
C GLY A 144 -1.69 -17.03 -6.97
N LYS A 145 -1.85 -15.74 -7.29
CA LYS A 145 -0.74 -14.94 -7.79
C LYS A 145 0.16 -14.47 -6.66
N LEU A 146 1.39 -14.98 -6.62
CA LEU A 146 2.44 -14.50 -5.73
C LEU A 146 3.02 -13.16 -6.21
N MET A 147 3.08 -12.19 -5.30
CA MET A 147 3.94 -11.01 -5.44
C MET A 147 5.30 -11.36 -4.81
N LEU A 148 6.37 -11.19 -5.59
CA LEU A 148 7.74 -11.42 -5.15
C LEU A 148 8.45 -10.07 -5.03
N SER A 149 8.98 -9.77 -3.85
CA SER A 149 9.80 -8.58 -3.62
C SER A 149 11.13 -8.97 -2.98
N ALA A 150 12.22 -8.41 -3.48
CA ALA A 150 13.47 -8.34 -2.72
C ALA A 150 13.38 -7.20 -1.70
N SER A 151 14.05 -7.33 -0.55
CA SER A 151 13.98 -6.36 0.54
C SER A 151 15.31 -6.08 1.22
N ASN A 152 15.41 -4.93 1.87
CA ASN A 152 16.57 -4.57 2.69
C ASN A 152 16.56 -5.19 4.09
N ILE A 153 15.66 -6.15 4.37
CA ILE A 153 15.70 -6.94 5.59
C ILE A 153 17.10 -7.58 5.69
N PRO A 154 17.79 -7.50 6.84
CA PRO A 154 19.08 -8.14 7.05
C PRO A 154 18.97 -9.65 6.83
N THR A 155 19.99 -10.22 6.19
CA THR A 155 20.12 -11.67 6.12
C THR A 155 20.68 -12.19 7.46
N PRO A 156 20.44 -13.47 7.82
CA PRO A 156 20.98 -14.04 9.07
C PRO A 156 22.51 -13.92 9.21
N SER A 157 23.23 -13.95 8.09
CA SER A 157 24.69 -13.79 8.04
C SER A 157 25.15 -12.35 7.86
N HIS A 158 24.23 -11.38 7.77
CA HIS A 158 24.47 -9.99 7.33
C HIS A 158 25.21 -9.85 5.99
N SER A 159 25.34 -10.95 5.24
CA SER A 159 25.95 -10.98 3.92
C SER A 159 24.91 -10.69 2.84
N THR A 160 25.30 -9.93 1.81
CA THR A 160 24.48 -9.72 0.61
C THR A 160 24.69 -10.80 -0.46
N ASP A 161 25.49 -11.83 -0.15
CA ASP A 161 25.74 -12.98 -1.01
C ASP A 161 24.56 -13.96 -0.96
N TYR A 162 24.18 -14.47 -2.13
CA TYR A 162 23.09 -15.43 -2.30
C TYR A 162 23.51 -16.88 -2.06
N SER A 163 24.79 -17.14 -1.80
CA SER A 163 25.27 -18.48 -1.43
C SER A 163 24.78 -18.93 -0.05
N GLN A 164 24.43 -18.00 0.83
CA GLN A 164 24.01 -18.27 2.20
C GLN A 164 22.48 -18.39 2.31
N PRO A 165 21.96 -19.15 3.28
CA PRO A 165 20.54 -19.15 3.61
C PRO A 165 20.05 -17.73 3.94
N THR A 166 18.80 -17.46 3.58
CA THR A 166 18.13 -16.19 3.85
C THR A 166 16.80 -16.41 4.56
N THR A 167 16.17 -15.31 4.94
CA THR A 167 14.85 -15.28 5.57
C THR A 167 13.81 -14.72 4.59
N VAL A 168 12.59 -15.23 4.66
CA VAL A 168 11.45 -14.77 3.85
C VAL A 168 10.31 -14.36 4.77
N LEU A 169 9.79 -13.16 4.59
CA LEU A 169 8.55 -12.72 5.25
C LEU A 169 7.35 -12.98 4.34
N LEU A 170 6.41 -13.80 4.80
CA LEU A 170 5.20 -14.20 4.09
C LEU A 170 3.99 -13.38 4.55
N LEU A 171 3.38 -12.67 3.61
CA LEU A 171 2.18 -11.84 3.77
C LEU A 171 1.02 -12.41 2.94
N PRO A 172 -0.24 -12.31 3.41
CA PRO A 172 -0.69 -11.60 4.60
C PRO A 172 -0.50 -12.37 5.92
N ALA A 173 0.12 -13.56 5.92
CA ALA A 173 0.26 -14.35 7.15
C ALA A 173 1.06 -13.66 8.27
N PHE A 174 1.94 -12.70 7.96
CA PHE A 174 2.90 -12.14 8.91
C PHE A 174 3.78 -13.23 9.53
N VAL A 175 4.21 -14.20 8.72
CA VAL A 175 5.09 -15.30 9.17
C VAL A 175 6.47 -15.13 8.56
N VAL A 176 7.49 -15.21 9.40
CA VAL A 176 8.90 -15.23 9.01
C VAL A 176 9.32 -16.68 8.83
N ILE A 177 9.97 -16.99 7.71
CA ILE A 177 10.46 -18.32 7.38
C ILE A 177 11.98 -18.22 7.26
N ASP A 178 12.69 -18.96 8.10
CA ASP A 178 14.15 -18.94 8.20
C ASP A 178 14.77 -20.11 7.43
N ASN A 179 16.09 -20.03 7.20
CA ASN A 179 16.90 -21.04 6.48
C ASN A 179 16.46 -21.29 5.01
N VAL A 180 15.94 -20.28 4.34
CA VAL A 180 15.50 -20.40 2.94
C VAL A 180 16.70 -20.37 2.00
N THR A 181 16.81 -21.38 1.15
CA THR A 181 17.83 -21.51 0.11
C THR A 181 17.16 -21.69 -1.25
N PRO A 182 17.86 -21.48 -2.37
CA PRO A 182 17.31 -21.76 -3.70
C PRO A 182 16.79 -23.20 -3.83
N GLN A 183 17.41 -24.17 -3.16
CA GLN A 183 17.06 -25.59 -3.19
C GLN A 183 15.80 -25.89 -2.38
N SER A 184 15.53 -25.14 -1.30
CA SER A 184 14.35 -25.34 -0.46
C SER A 184 13.08 -24.65 -0.99
N VAL A 185 13.16 -23.90 -2.11
CA VAL A 185 12.03 -23.20 -2.73
C VAL A 185 10.81 -24.09 -3.03
N PRO A 186 10.94 -25.32 -3.57
CA PRO A 186 9.79 -26.21 -3.75
C PRO A 186 9.02 -26.48 -2.44
N THR A 187 9.76 -26.72 -1.36
CA THR A 187 9.20 -26.94 -0.02
C THR A 187 8.60 -25.65 0.55
N LEU A 188 9.30 -24.51 0.39
CA LEU A 188 8.77 -23.19 0.76
C LEU A 188 7.39 -22.94 0.11
N ILE A 189 7.25 -23.26 -1.18
CA ILE A 189 5.99 -23.06 -1.90
C ILE A 189 4.90 -23.99 -1.36
N THR A 190 5.17 -25.29 -1.32
CA THR A 190 4.16 -26.31 -1.01
C THR A 190 3.75 -26.35 0.46
N GLU A 191 4.70 -26.15 1.38
CA GLU A 191 4.47 -26.29 2.81
C GLU A 191 4.11 -24.98 3.52
N PHE A 192 4.50 -23.83 2.96
CA PHE A 192 4.25 -22.53 3.59
C PHE A 192 3.38 -21.62 2.71
N ILE A 193 3.80 -21.33 1.48
CA ILE A 193 3.08 -20.35 0.64
C ILE A 193 1.68 -20.85 0.31
N ASP A 194 1.53 -22.09 -0.14
CA ASP A 194 0.25 -22.65 -0.57
C ASP A 194 -0.73 -22.88 0.58
N LYS A 195 -0.22 -23.11 1.79
CA LYS A 195 -1.02 -23.30 3.02
C LYS A 195 -1.35 -21.98 3.73
N ALA A 196 -0.66 -20.90 3.42
CA ALA A 196 -0.90 -19.59 4.02
C ALA A 196 -2.24 -18.96 3.57
N PRO A 197 -2.85 -18.11 4.42
CA PRO A 197 -4.00 -17.32 4.01
C PRO A 197 -3.65 -16.42 2.84
N THR A 198 -4.64 -16.19 1.99
CA THR A 198 -4.55 -15.21 0.91
C THR A 198 -5.16 -13.88 1.35
N ASN A 199 -4.97 -12.85 0.53
CA ASN A 199 -5.62 -11.54 0.69
C ASN A 199 -7.16 -11.60 0.75
N MET A 200 -7.76 -12.75 0.40
CA MET A 200 -9.20 -12.99 0.41
C MET A 200 -9.67 -13.97 1.47
N THR A 201 -8.75 -14.67 2.13
CA THR A 201 -9.10 -15.57 3.21
C THR A 201 -9.63 -14.73 4.37
N PRO A 202 -10.82 -15.01 4.93
CA PRO A 202 -11.32 -14.30 6.10
C PRO A 202 -10.31 -14.32 7.26
N LEU A 203 -10.43 -13.38 8.19
CA LEU A 203 -9.62 -13.42 9.41
C LEU A 203 -9.99 -14.66 10.23
N GLY A 204 -8.99 -15.46 10.55
CA GLY A 204 -9.12 -16.71 11.29
C GLY A 204 -7.74 -17.22 11.73
N PRO A 205 -7.69 -18.30 12.51
CA PRO A 205 -6.44 -18.89 12.96
C PRO A 205 -5.57 -19.30 11.76
N LEU A 206 -4.26 -19.09 11.90
CA LEU A 206 -3.28 -19.47 10.88
C LEU A 206 -2.95 -20.96 11.00
N SER A 207 -2.88 -21.66 9.87
CA SER A 207 -2.47 -23.06 9.80
C SER A 207 -1.18 -23.15 8.96
N ILE A 208 -0.08 -22.68 9.53
CA ILE A 208 1.26 -22.75 8.93
C ILE A 208 2.16 -23.53 9.88
N PRO A 209 2.88 -24.57 9.40
CA PRO A 209 3.73 -25.37 10.27
C PRO A 209 4.89 -24.56 10.85
N GLN A 210 5.14 -24.68 12.15
CA GLN A 210 6.29 -24.05 12.81
C GLN A 210 7.63 -24.69 12.37
N SER A 211 7.61 -26.00 12.17
CA SER A 211 8.71 -26.78 11.58
C SER A 211 8.14 -27.94 10.77
N LEU A 212 8.91 -28.48 9.83
CA LEU A 212 8.50 -29.67 9.09
C LEU A 212 8.73 -30.94 9.95
N PRO A 213 7.90 -31.99 9.81
CA PRO A 213 8.02 -33.21 10.60
C PRO A 213 9.23 -34.03 10.12
N ASP A 214 10.40 -33.75 10.67
CA ASP A 214 11.57 -34.64 10.63
C ASP A 214 11.85 -35.17 12.05
N PRO A 215 12.33 -36.41 12.21
CA PRO A 215 12.60 -36.99 13.53
C PRO A 215 13.79 -36.34 14.25
N LEU A 216 14.59 -35.52 13.56
CA LEU A 216 15.65 -34.68 14.11
C LEU A 216 15.69 -33.35 13.34
N PRO A 217 15.48 -32.17 13.97
CA PRO A 217 15.61 -30.89 13.29
C PRO A 217 17.07 -30.67 12.91
N SER A 218 17.39 -30.75 11.62
CA SER A 218 18.71 -30.32 11.13
C SER A 218 18.74 -28.78 11.08
N ALA A 219 19.94 -28.19 11.26
CA ALA A 219 20.12 -26.74 11.15
C ALA A 219 19.76 -26.17 9.75
N GLU A 220 19.56 -27.04 8.76
CA GLU A 220 19.23 -26.68 7.37
C GLU A 220 17.73 -26.72 7.07
N GLN A 221 16.90 -27.13 8.04
CA GLN A 221 15.46 -27.23 7.84
C GLN A 221 14.80 -25.85 7.85
N LEU A 222 13.78 -25.69 6.99
CA LEU A 222 12.89 -24.53 7.03
C LEU A 222 12.13 -24.50 8.35
N THR A 223 12.24 -23.40 9.07
CA THR A 223 11.49 -23.12 10.30
C THR A 223 10.69 -21.83 10.10
N SER A 224 9.58 -21.70 10.82
CA SER A 224 8.78 -20.49 10.79
C SER A 224 8.45 -19.96 12.18
N ARG A 225 8.26 -18.65 12.25
CA ARG A 225 7.91 -17.90 13.46
C ARG A 225 7.02 -16.71 13.12
N PRO A 226 6.20 -16.22 14.06
CA PRO A 226 5.45 -14.98 13.86
C PRO A 226 6.38 -13.79 13.60
N SER A 227 5.94 -12.87 12.73
CA SER A 227 6.60 -11.57 12.57
C SER A 227 6.32 -10.70 13.80
N PRO A 228 7.34 -10.05 14.38
CA PRO A 228 7.18 -9.24 15.58
C PRO A 228 6.33 -7.99 15.33
N HIS A 229 6.20 -7.53 14.08
CA HIS A 229 5.57 -6.24 13.78
C HIS A 229 4.04 -6.28 13.77
N ARG A 230 3.41 -5.17 14.18
CA ARG A 230 1.95 -4.99 14.07
C ARG A 230 1.52 -4.34 12.76
N ALA A 231 2.42 -3.57 12.16
CA ALA A 231 2.27 -3.05 10.81
C ALA A 231 3.62 -2.98 10.09
N LEU A 232 3.58 -2.95 8.76
CA LEU A 232 4.75 -2.81 7.90
C LEU A 232 4.52 -1.68 6.91
N ILE A 233 5.54 -0.84 6.72
CA ILE A 233 5.61 0.15 5.65
C ILE A 233 6.65 -0.33 4.64
N LEU A 234 6.19 -0.67 3.43
CA LEU A 234 7.06 -1.11 2.35
C LEU A 234 7.22 0.00 1.32
N LEU A 235 8.46 0.45 1.11
CA LEU A 235 8.80 1.56 0.24
C LEU A 235 9.56 1.05 -0.99
N CYS A 236 9.06 1.33 -2.19
CA CYS A 236 9.78 0.97 -3.41
C CYS A 236 11.07 1.81 -3.54
N SER A 237 12.24 1.20 -3.40
CA SER A 237 13.55 1.90 -3.43
C SER A 237 14.38 1.65 -4.68
N GLN A 238 13.90 0.81 -5.61
CA GLN A 238 14.72 0.28 -6.70
C GLN A 238 15.14 1.35 -7.73
N LYS A 239 16.29 1.98 -7.48
CA LYS A 239 16.90 3.05 -8.28
C LYS A 239 17.24 2.57 -9.69
N THR A 240 17.74 1.34 -9.83
CA THR A 240 18.09 0.72 -11.11
C THR A 240 16.87 0.62 -12.03
N ARG A 241 15.66 0.48 -11.46
CA ARG A 241 14.42 0.50 -12.23
C ARG A 241 13.94 1.92 -12.52
N ASP A 242 13.89 2.77 -11.49
CA ASP A 242 13.48 4.17 -11.58
C ASP A 242 14.20 5.01 -10.51
N ALA A 243 14.96 6.01 -10.94
CA ALA A 243 15.76 6.85 -10.05
C ALA A 243 14.90 7.58 -9.00
N ARG A 244 13.64 7.91 -9.32
CA ARG A 244 12.72 8.59 -8.39
C ARG A 244 12.34 7.68 -7.23
N CYS A 245 12.17 6.38 -7.44
CA CYS A 245 11.96 5.43 -6.34
C CYS A 245 13.17 5.40 -5.40
N GLY A 246 14.39 5.36 -5.96
CA GLY A 246 15.63 5.41 -5.17
C GLY A 246 15.86 6.73 -4.44
N GLN A 247 15.29 7.84 -4.93
CA GLN A 247 15.35 9.14 -4.26
C GLN A 247 14.28 9.30 -3.18
N SER A 248 13.06 8.85 -3.45
CA SER A 248 11.92 9.06 -2.54
C SER A 248 11.95 8.15 -1.32
N ALA A 249 12.30 6.87 -1.47
CA ALA A 249 12.22 5.91 -0.38
C ALA A 249 13.05 6.29 0.87
N PRO A 250 14.32 6.74 0.78
CA PRO A 250 15.06 7.18 1.96
C PRO A 250 14.49 8.41 2.65
N LEU A 251 13.93 9.34 1.87
CA LEU A 251 13.33 10.57 2.40
C LEU A 251 12.01 10.28 3.13
N LEU A 252 11.17 9.41 2.55
CA LEU A 252 9.95 8.93 3.19
C LEU A 252 10.25 8.12 4.46
N LYS A 253 11.25 7.22 4.42
CA LYS A 253 11.68 6.47 5.61
C LYS A 253 12.06 7.41 6.74
N LYS A 254 12.83 8.46 6.45
CA LYS A 254 13.23 9.46 7.45
C LYS A 254 12.02 10.15 8.11
N GLU A 255 11.01 10.55 7.33
CA GLU A 255 9.81 11.19 7.90
C GLU A 255 8.92 10.19 8.65
N PHE A 256 8.70 8.99 8.13
CA PHE A 256 7.98 7.94 8.86
C PHE A 256 8.65 7.62 10.20
N GLU A 257 9.97 7.50 10.23
CA GLU A 257 10.74 7.34 11.47
C GLU A 257 10.50 8.49 12.44
N ARG A 258 10.55 9.72 11.96
CA ARG A 258 10.35 10.92 12.79
C ARG A 258 8.99 10.90 13.50
N HIS A 259 7.94 10.44 12.83
CA HIS A 259 6.60 10.36 13.40
C HIS A 259 6.35 9.12 14.25
N LEU A 260 7.01 7.99 13.95
CA LEU A 260 6.85 6.75 14.69
C LEU A 260 7.69 6.69 15.98
N ARG A 261 8.81 7.42 16.04
CA ARG A 261 9.71 7.45 17.22
C ARG A 261 9.05 8.02 18.48
N PRO A 262 8.35 9.19 18.46
CA PRO A 262 7.65 9.72 19.63
C PRO A 262 6.59 8.76 20.19
N LEU A 263 5.99 7.95 19.32
CA LEU A 263 4.99 6.94 19.69
C LEU A 263 5.63 5.64 20.24
N GLY A 264 6.96 5.51 20.20
CA GLY A 264 7.68 4.29 20.56
C GLY A 264 7.40 3.10 19.62
N LEU A 265 6.85 3.37 18.43
CA LEU A 265 6.41 2.35 17.49
C LEU A 265 7.44 2.01 16.42
N PHE A 266 8.43 2.88 16.18
CA PHE A 266 9.46 2.59 15.19
C PHE A 266 10.24 1.32 15.55
N ARG A 267 10.42 0.44 14.55
CA ARG A 267 11.32 -0.73 14.59
C ARG A 267 12.32 -0.57 13.46
N ASP A 268 13.61 -0.61 13.80
CA ASP A 268 14.66 -0.63 12.80
C ASP A 268 14.85 -2.06 12.25
N LEU A 269 15.91 -2.26 11.47
CA LEU A 269 16.15 -3.52 10.77
C LEU A 269 16.63 -4.65 11.68
N ASP A 270 17.24 -4.31 12.81
CA ASP A 270 17.84 -5.25 13.77
C ASP A 270 17.05 -5.26 15.11
N ASP A 271 15.87 -4.64 15.12
CA ASP A 271 15.02 -4.47 16.29
C ASP A 271 14.01 -5.62 16.43
N ASP A 272 14.36 -6.58 17.29
CA ASP A 272 13.53 -7.74 17.62
C ASP A 272 12.42 -7.45 18.65
N ARG A 273 12.23 -6.20 19.09
CA ARG A 273 11.17 -5.86 20.04
C ARG A 273 9.80 -6.13 19.43
N LEU A 274 8.99 -6.88 20.18
CA LEU A 274 7.63 -7.20 19.79
C LEU A 274 6.80 -5.93 19.55
N GLY A 275 5.89 -6.04 18.59
CA GLY A 275 5.00 -5.00 18.12
C GLY A 275 5.66 -3.95 17.22
N GLY A 276 5.10 -2.75 17.23
CA GLY A 276 5.60 -1.62 16.45
C GLY A 276 5.40 -1.75 14.93
N VAL A 277 6.16 -0.94 14.20
CA VAL A 277 6.07 -0.73 12.76
C VAL A 277 7.44 -0.89 12.13
N GLY A 278 7.58 -1.92 11.29
CA GLY A 278 8.78 -2.12 10.47
C GLY A 278 8.72 -1.29 9.19
N ILE A 279 9.84 -0.66 8.81
CA ILE A 279 9.96 0.10 7.56
C ILE A 279 11.00 -0.54 6.66
N TYR A 280 10.55 -1.12 5.55
CA TYR A 280 11.41 -1.85 4.62
C TYR A 280 11.42 -1.24 3.24
N PHE A 281 12.60 -1.23 2.65
CA PHE A 281 12.77 -1.01 1.23
C PHE A 281 12.50 -2.29 0.48
N ILE A 282 11.74 -2.17 -0.61
CA ILE A 282 11.40 -3.29 -1.49
C ILE A 282 11.73 -2.98 -2.95
N SER A 283 11.91 -4.04 -3.71
CA SER A 283 12.07 -3.98 -5.16
C SER A 283 10.83 -3.43 -5.88
N HIS A 284 10.93 -3.22 -7.19
CA HIS A 284 9.89 -2.59 -7.98
C HIS A 284 8.55 -3.36 -7.98
N VAL A 285 7.53 -2.74 -7.40
CA VAL A 285 6.15 -3.27 -7.37
C VAL A 285 5.28 -2.86 -8.57
N GLY A 286 5.83 -2.15 -9.56
CA GLY A 286 5.04 -1.58 -10.67
C GLY A 286 4.56 -0.16 -10.41
N GLY A 287 4.14 0.56 -11.47
CA GLY A 287 3.64 1.93 -11.35
C GLY A 287 4.73 2.98 -11.11
N HIS A 288 5.96 2.76 -11.61
CA HIS A 288 7.08 3.68 -11.41
C HIS A 288 6.81 5.09 -11.97
N LYS A 289 5.90 5.25 -12.95
CA LYS A 289 5.47 6.58 -13.42
C LYS A 289 4.97 7.50 -12.30
N TYR A 290 4.32 6.93 -11.28
CA TYR A 290 3.82 7.64 -10.10
C TYR A 290 4.88 7.79 -9.01
N SER A 291 5.82 6.84 -8.92
CA SER A 291 6.88 6.78 -7.90
C SER A 291 6.34 6.88 -6.45
N ALA A 292 7.24 6.99 -5.45
CA ALA A 292 6.87 7.08 -4.03
C ALA A 292 5.80 6.05 -3.62
N ASN A 293 6.01 4.79 -4.04
CA ASN A 293 5.07 3.71 -3.75
C ASN A 293 5.25 3.26 -2.31
N VAL A 294 4.16 3.23 -1.56
CA VAL A 294 4.11 2.83 -0.15
C VAL A 294 3.04 1.75 -0.02
N MET A 295 3.40 0.55 0.44
CA MET A 295 2.44 -0.49 0.79
C MET A 295 2.42 -0.66 2.30
N ILE A 296 1.23 -0.53 2.90
CA ILE A 296 1.05 -0.59 4.34
C ILE A 296 0.29 -1.85 4.66
N TYR A 297 0.96 -2.85 5.25
CA TYR A 297 0.30 -4.03 5.80
C TYR A 297 0.03 -3.81 7.28
N ARG A 298 -1.20 -4.08 7.72
CA ARG A 298 -1.66 -3.84 9.10
C ARG A 298 -2.36 -5.09 9.62
N ARG A 299 -2.10 -5.49 10.87
CA ARG A 299 -2.93 -6.45 11.63
C ARG A 299 -4.25 -5.81 12.06
N SER A 300 -5.30 -6.60 12.28
CA SER A 300 -6.58 -6.10 12.80
C SER A 300 -6.36 -5.30 14.09
N ASP A 301 -6.93 -4.09 14.17
CA ASP A 301 -6.79 -3.19 15.32
C ASP A 301 -5.37 -3.14 15.88
N ALA A 302 -4.40 -2.91 14.98
CA ALA A 302 -2.98 -3.06 15.26
C ALA A 302 -2.50 -2.29 16.48
N PHE A 303 -3.17 -1.19 16.85
CA PHE A 303 -2.76 -0.33 17.95
C PHE A 303 -3.92 0.04 18.90
N GLY A 304 -5.08 -0.61 18.80
CA GLY A 304 -6.23 -0.33 19.67
C GLY A 304 -6.94 0.99 19.37
N LEU A 305 -6.78 1.53 18.16
CA LEU A 305 -7.23 2.89 17.80
C LEU A 305 -8.19 2.91 16.61
N ASP A 306 -8.53 1.76 16.03
CA ASP A 306 -9.36 1.69 14.82
C ASP A 306 -10.75 2.32 15.03
N ASN A 307 -11.30 2.25 16.25
CA ASN A 307 -12.62 2.80 16.61
C ASN A 307 -12.56 4.13 17.38
N VAL A 308 -11.39 4.75 17.54
CA VAL A 308 -11.25 6.00 18.32
C VAL A 308 -11.71 7.20 17.49
N GLU A 309 -12.63 7.97 18.06
CA GLU A 309 -13.10 9.25 17.51
C GLU A 309 -12.21 10.39 18.04
N ARG A 310 -11.24 10.82 17.24
CA ARG A 310 -10.24 11.81 17.67
C ARG A 310 -10.84 13.17 17.99
N ALA A 311 -11.89 13.58 17.28
CA ALA A 311 -12.59 14.84 17.52
C ALA A 311 -13.23 14.90 18.92
N ASN A 312 -13.53 13.75 19.50
CA ASN A 312 -14.23 13.61 20.79
C ASN A 312 -13.29 13.18 21.94
N THR A 313 -11.98 13.11 21.70
CA THR A 313 -11.01 12.67 22.70
C THR A 313 -10.17 13.85 23.18
N ASP A 314 -10.17 14.08 24.49
CA ASP A 314 -9.29 15.08 25.11
C ASP A 314 -7.87 14.52 25.31
N GLY A 315 -6.86 15.20 24.77
CA GLY A 315 -5.43 14.91 24.97
C GLY A 315 -4.77 14.01 23.91
N ASP A 316 -3.50 13.67 24.15
CA ASP A 316 -2.69 12.92 23.20
C ASP A 316 -3.10 11.44 23.12
N ILE A 317 -3.63 11.03 21.97
CA ILE A 317 -4.03 9.64 21.71
C ILE A 317 -2.79 8.75 21.54
N MET A 318 -2.56 7.88 22.51
CA MET A 318 -1.43 6.95 22.51
C MET A 318 -1.82 5.55 22.00
N PRO A 319 -0.98 4.93 21.14
CA PRO A 319 -1.20 3.57 20.66
C PRO A 319 -1.00 2.54 21.77
N SER A 320 -1.81 1.49 21.76
CA SER A 320 -1.62 0.33 22.63
C SER A 320 -0.27 -0.35 22.33
N LYS A 321 0.49 -0.60 23.40
CA LYS A 321 1.74 -1.37 23.35
C LYS A 321 1.52 -2.86 23.65
N VAL A 322 0.28 -3.26 23.94
CA VAL A 322 -0.05 -4.66 24.23
C VAL A 322 0.13 -5.49 22.96
N VAL A 323 0.95 -6.52 23.07
CA VAL A 323 1.18 -7.51 22.01
C VAL A 323 0.19 -8.65 22.26
N PRO A 324 -0.72 -8.95 21.31
CA PRO A 324 -1.65 -10.08 21.43
C PRO A 324 -0.86 -11.40 21.51
N GLY A 325 -1.43 -12.41 22.16
CA GLY A 325 -0.83 -13.74 22.21
C GLY A 325 -0.71 -14.37 20.81
N GLU A 326 0.18 -15.36 20.65
CA GLU A 326 0.40 -16.03 19.36
C GLU A 326 -0.89 -16.67 18.79
N ASP A 327 -1.77 -17.18 19.65
CA ASP A 327 -3.06 -17.78 19.29
C ASP A 327 -4.08 -16.77 18.71
N GLU A 328 -3.83 -15.46 18.87
CA GLU A 328 -4.65 -14.39 18.34
C GLU A 328 -4.11 -13.83 17.01
N ASP A 329 -3.00 -14.36 16.52
CA ASP A 329 -2.40 -13.93 15.26
C ASP A 329 -3.24 -14.42 14.05
N LYS A 330 -3.91 -13.48 13.39
CA LYS A 330 -4.70 -13.70 12.16
C LYS A 330 -4.01 -13.15 10.90
N GLY A 331 -2.75 -12.74 11.02
CA GLY A 331 -1.98 -12.03 10.01
C GLY A 331 -2.45 -10.58 9.77
N ALA A 332 -2.16 -10.08 8.57
CA ALA A 332 -2.61 -8.78 8.08
C ALA A 332 -4.13 -8.78 7.89
N ALA A 333 -4.83 -7.81 8.46
CA ALA A 333 -6.21 -7.52 8.11
C ALA A 333 -6.29 -6.68 6.83
N GLN A 334 -5.39 -5.70 6.70
CA GLN A 334 -5.43 -4.73 5.61
C GLN A 334 -4.08 -4.62 4.91
N CYS A 335 -4.13 -4.36 3.61
CA CYS A 335 -3.01 -3.79 2.86
C CYS A 335 -3.48 -2.59 2.07
N MET A 336 -2.92 -1.41 2.33
CA MET A 336 -3.18 -0.18 1.58
C MET A 336 -1.97 0.15 0.71
N TRP A 337 -2.15 0.22 -0.62
CA TRP A 337 -1.09 0.55 -1.56
C TRP A 337 -1.27 1.97 -2.08
N LEU A 338 -0.41 2.86 -1.62
CA LEU A 338 -0.34 4.27 -1.99
C LEU A 338 0.76 4.53 -3.03
N ALA A 339 0.62 5.61 -3.78
CA ALA A 339 1.68 6.24 -4.56
C ALA A 339 1.54 7.76 -4.52
N ARG A 340 2.51 8.47 -5.12
CA ARG A 340 2.57 9.95 -5.06
C ARG A 340 2.68 10.50 -3.64
N VAL A 341 3.09 9.66 -2.69
CA VAL A 341 3.30 10.05 -1.31
C VAL A 341 4.43 11.06 -1.26
N LYS A 342 4.23 12.16 -0.53
CA LYS A 342 5.21 13.19 -0.26
C LYS A 342 5.63 13.13 1.21
N PRO A 343 6.81 13.68 1.56
CA PRO A 343 7.26 13.72 2.96
C PRO A 343 6.23 14.34 3.91
N GLU A 344 5.53 15.38 3.49
CA GLU A 344 4.49 16.06 4.26
C GLU A 344 3.25 15.20 4.54
N ASP A 345 3.00 14.14 3.76
CA ASP A 345 1.88 13.21 3.99
C ASP A 345 2.19 12.20 5.12
N CYS A 346 3.48 12.01 5.48
CA CYS A 346 3.90 10.94 6.39
C CYS A 346 3.25 11.06 7.77
N GLU A 347 3.02 12.28 8.27
CA GLU A 347 2.35 12.51 9.55
C GLU A 347 0.92 11.96 9.55
N GLY A 348 0.12 12.38 8.57
CA GLY A 348 -1.26 11.92 8.40
C GLY A 348 -1.33 10.42 8.16
N ILE A 349 -0.43 9.88 7.33
CA ILE A 349 -0.35 8.43 7.09
C ILE A 349 -0.05 7.67 8.39
N VAL A 350 0.83 8.19 9.27
CA VAL A 350 1.03 7.57 10.58
C VAL A 350 -0.24 7.66 11.41
N LYS A 351 -0.79 8.86 11.61
CA LYS A 351 -1.95 9.12 12.47
C LYS A 351 -3.22 8.35 12.08
N PHE A 352 -3.51 8.26 10.79
CA PHE A 352 -4.80 7.74 10.31
C PHE A 352 -4.64 6.39 9.63
N THR A 353 -3.65 6.24 8.74
CA THR A 353 -3.48 5.01 7.96
C THR A 353 -2.77 3.90 8.75
N ILE A 354 -1.74 4.22 9.53
CA ILE A 354 -0.94 3.25 10.32
C ILE A 354 -1.43 3.09 11.75
N LEU A 355 -2.18 4.05 12.32
CA LEU A 355 -2.86 3.85 13.60
C LEU A 355 -4.34 3.44 13.53
N GLN A 356 -5.13 3.91 12.55
CA GLN A 356 -6.60 3.67 12.51
C GLN A 356 -7.16 2.98 11.25
N GLY A 357 -6.32 2.63 10.28
CA GLY A 357 -6.75 1.95 9.05
C GLY A 357 -7.57 2.83 8.10
N LYS A 358 -7.45 4.16 8.22
CA LYS A 358 -8.16 5.16 7.41
C LYS A 358 -7.25 5.79 6.34
N LEU A 359 -7.83 6.23 5.22
CA LEU A 359 -7.12 6.94 4.15
C LEU A 359 -7.36 8.45 4.23
N ILE A 360 -6.31 9.25 3.99
CA ILE A 360 -6.41 10.71 3.97
C ILE A 360 -6.82 11.21 2.58
N LYS A 361 -6.03 10.85 1.56
CA LYS A 361 -6.18 11.33 0.17
C LYS A 361 -6.40 10.17 -0.81
N PRO A 362 -7.45 9.35 -0.63
CA PRO A 362 -7.64 8.15 -1.43
C PRO A 362 -7.67 8.45 -2.94
N GLU A 363 -8.31 9.53 -3.35
CA GLU A 363 -8.51 9.90 -4.77
C GLU A 363 -7.19 10.18 -5.50
N SER A 364 -6.20 10.73 -4.80
CA SER A 364 -4.92 11.13 -5.39
C SER A 364 -3.76 10.21 -5.06
N GLN A 365 -3.90 9.29 -4.09
CA GLN A 365 -2.80 8.41 -3.64
C GLN A 365 -3.13 6.92 -3.67
N LEU A 366 -4.39 6.50 -3.52
CA LEU A 366 -4.72 5.06 -3.43
C LEU A 366 -4.62 4.39 -4.81
N ARG A 367 -3.82 3.34 -4.87
CA ARG A 367 -3.67 2.50 -6.07
C ARG A 367 -4.44 1.20 -6.01
N GLY A 368 -4.48 0.60 -4.82
CA GLY A 368 -4.71 -0.82 -4.66
C GLY A 368 -4.74 -1.23 -3.19
N GLY A 369 -5.17 -2.46 -2.93
CA GLY A 369 -5.26 -2.97 -1.56
C GLY A 369 -6.30 -4.04 -1.37
N PHE A 370 -6.37 -4.53 -0.14
CA PHE A 370 -7.39 -5.44 0.36
C PHE A 370 -7.72 -5.14 1.82
N ASP A 371 -8.94 -5.50 2.21
CA ASP A 371 -9.43 -5.53 3.58
C ASP A 371 -10.10 -6.89 3.82
N ARG A 372 -9.42 -7.77 4.56
CA ARG A 372 -9.87 -9.13 4.91
C ARG A 372 -11.00 -9.13 5.95
N GLN A 373 -11.19 -8.04 6.71
CA GLN A 373 -12.31 -7.92 7.65
C GLN A 373 -13.61 -7.70 6.88
N LYS A 374 -13.55 -6.92 5.80
CA LYS A 374 -14.70 -6.66 4.93
C LYS A 374 -14.85 -7.66 3.78
N GLY A 375 -13.83 -8.48 3.52
CA GLY A 375 -13.78 -9.36 2.35
C GLY A 375 -13.67 -8.58 1.03
N LEU A 376 -13.10 -7.38 1.07
CA LEU A 376 -13.00 -6.48 -0.08
C LEU A 376 -11.57 -6.42 -0.61
N PHE A 377 -11.43 -6.36 -1.94
CA PHE A 377 -10.14 -6.29 -2.60
C PHE A 377 -10.26 -5.68 -3.99
N ILE A 378 -9.12 -5.20 -4.50
CA ILE A 378 -9.05 -4.58 -5.83
C ILE A 378 -8.55 -5.61 -6.84
N VAL A 379 -9.43 -6.00 -7.75
CA VAL A 379 -9.06 -6.69 -8.99
C VAL A 379 -9.29 -5.74 -10.14
N ARG A 380 -8.26 -5.54 -10.96
CA ARG A 380 -8.38 -4.83 -12.23
C ARG A 380 -9.57 -5.37 -13.03
N SER A 381 -10.54 -4.50 -13.36
CA SER A 381 -11.55 -4.77 -14.37
C SER A 381 -10.86 -5.29 -15.65
N LYS A 382 -11.27 -6.46 -16.14
CA LYS A 382 -10.87 -6.95 -17.48
C LYS A 382 -11.57 -6.14 -18.58
N GLY A 383 -11.45 -4.81 -18.55
CA GLY A 383 -11.76 -3.93 -19.66
C GLY A 383 -10.64 -3.96 -20.70
N GLY A 384 -10.76 -4.85 -21.70
CA GLY A 384 -10.03 -4.74 -22.96
C GLY A 384 -8.81 -5.67 -23.13
N ASP A 385 -9.09 -6.85 -23.67
CA ASP A 385 -8.21 -7.73 -24.45
C ASP A 385 -6.79 -7.18 -24.77
N TRP A 386 -5.84 -7.44 -23.87
CA TRP A 386 -4.43 -7.04 -23.99
C TRP A 386 -3.74 -7.76 -25.16
N MET A 387 -4.27 -8.91 -25.61
CA MET A 387 -3.82 -9.58 -26.83
C MET A 387 -4.17 -8.76 -28.08
N GLY A 388 -5.37 -8.17 -28.14
CA GLY A 388 -5.79 -7.26 -29.22
C GLY A 388 -4.87 -6.05 -29.38
N GLY A 389 -4.42 -5.46 -28.28
CA GLY A 389 -3.49 -4.31 -28.28
C GLY A 389 -2.09 -4.65 -28.81
N ARG A 390 -1.53 -5.80 -28.42
CA ARG A 390 -0.23 -6.29 -28.92
C ARG A 390 -0.32 -6.66 -30.41
N ARG A 391 -1.44 -7.25 -30.84
CA ARG A 391 -1.72 -7.59 -32.26
C ARG A 391 -1.93 -6.33 -33.11
N LYS A 392 -2.65 -5.31 -32.61
CA LYS A 392 -2.82 -3.99 -33.26
C LYS A 392 -1.49 -3.21 -33.34
N LYS A 393 -0.68 -3.17 -32.29
CA LYS A 393 0.67 -2.55 -32.31
C LYS A 393 1.63 -3.28 -33.29
N LYS A 394 1.63 -4.63 -33.31
CA LYS A 394 2.39 -5.41 -34.30
C LYS A 394 1.91 -5.16 -35.74
N LYS A 395 0.59 -5.10 -35.99
CA LYS A 395 0.00 -4.75 -37.31
C LYS A 395 0.36 -3.32 -37.74
N LYS A 396 0.30 -2.31 -36.85
CA LYS A 396 0.72 -0.92 -37.13
C LYS A 396 2.23 -0.84 -37.44
N LYS A 397 3.10 -1.52 -36.70
CA LYS A 397 4.55 -1.60 -37.00
C LYS A 397 4.84 -2.26 -38.36
N LYS A 398 4.16 -3.37 -38.70
CA LYS A 398 4.26 -4.02 -40.02
C LYS A 398 3.79 -3.10 -41.16
N LYS A 399 2.66 -2.38 -41.00
CA LYS A 399 2.17 -1.39 -41.99
C LYS A 399 3.16 -0.24 -42.20
N LYS A 400 3.75 0.32 -41.12
CA LYS A 400 4.78 1.38 -41.23
C LYS A 400 6.04 0.88 -41.96
N LYS A 401 6.52 -0.34 -41.67
CA LYS A 401 7.66 -0.94 -42.40
C LYS A 401 7.36 -1.14 -43.90
N LYS A 402 6.17 -1.63 -44.26
CA LYS A 402 5.74 -1.78 -45.67
C LYS A 402 5.66 -0.42 -46.40
N LYS A 403 5.10 0.63 -45.76
CA LYS A 403 5.06 1.99 -46.34
C LYS A 403 6.47 2.57 -46.56
N LYS A 404 7.41 2.38 -45.62
CA LYS A 404 8.82 2.81 -45.79
C LYS A 404 9.51 2.07 -46.95
N LYS A 405 9.32 0.74 -47.09
CA LYS A 405 9.85 -0.02 -48.23
C LYS A 405 9.28 0.44 -49.57
N LYS A 406 7.96 0.69 -49.68
CA LYS A 406 7.34 1.24 -50.90
C LYS A 406 7.88 2.62 -51.26
N LYS A 407 8.06 3.52 -50.28
CA LYS A 407 8.68 4.85 -50.52
C LYS A 407 10.12 4.74 -51.01
N LYS A 408 10.93 3.83 -50.44
CA LYS A 408 12.30 3.58 -50.93
C LYS A 408 12.32 3.04 -52.37
N LYS A 409 11.45 2.07 -52.71
CA LYS A 409 11.34 1.56 -54.10
C LYS A 409 10.90 2.64 -55.09
N LYS A 410 9.93 3.50 -54.74
CA LYS A 410 9.54 4.64 -55.60
C LYS A 410 10.68 5.64 -55.79
N LYS A 411 11.45 5.95 -54.74
CA LYS A 411 12.64 6.82 -54.87
C LYS A 411 13.72 6.20 -55.75
N LYS A 412 13.94 4.88 -55.68
CA LYS A 412 14.90 4.17 -56.54
C LYS A 412 14.48 4.20 -58.02
N LYS A 413 13.23 3.87 -58.32
CA LYS A 413 12.69 3.97 -59.70
C LYS A 413 12.72 5.39 -60.26
N LYS A 414 12.47 6.42 -59.44
CA LYS A 414 12.56 7.82 -59.87
C LYS A 414 14.00 8.27 -60.15
N LYS A 415 14.99 7.71 -59.45
CA LYS A 415 16.42 7.94 -59.75
C LYS A 415 16.85 7.21 -61.03
N GLU A 416 16.43 5.96 -61.21
CA GLU A 416 16.73 5.17 -62.42
C GLU A 416 16.06 5.77 -63.67
N GLY A 417 14.83 6.27 -63.55
CA GLY A 417 14.16 6.96 -64.66
C GLY A 417 14.78 8.31 -65.04
N ARG A 418 15.34 9.06 -64.08
CA ARG A 418 16.10 10.29 -64.39
C ARG A 418 17.41 9.98 -65.10
N ALA A 419 18.14 8.95 -64.64
CA ALA A 419 19.39 8.53 -65.27
C ALA A 419 19.24 7.99 -66.71
N LEU A 420 18.02 7.63 -67.13
CA LEU A 420 17.69 7.18 -68.49
C LEU A 420 17.31 8.35 -69.41
N VAL A 421 16.75 9.43 -68.85
CA VAL A 421 16.43 10.67 -69.60
C VAL A 421 17.68 11.52 -69.80
N ASP A 422 18.65 11.47 -68.89
CA ASP A 422 19.95 12.16 -69.04
C ASP A 422 20.94 11.41 -69.99
N ARG A 423 20.49 10.33 -70.64
CA ARG A 423 21.27 9.50 -71.59
C ARG A 423 20.68 9.42 -73.00
N GLN A 424 19.59 10.15 -73.26
CA GLN A 424 19.08 10.50 -74.59
C GLN A 424 19.31 11.98 -74.80
#